data_AF-A0A960RHH8-F1
#
_entry.id   AF-A0A960RHH8-F1
#
_cell.length_a   1.000
_cell.length_b   1.000
_cell.length_c   1.000
_cell.angle_alpha   90.00
_cell.angle_beta   90.00
_cell.angle_gamma   90.00
#
_symmetry.space_group_name_H-M   'P 1'
#
loop_
_entity.id
_entity.type
_entity.pdbx_description
1 polymer ?
#
loop_
_entity_poly.entity_id
_entity_poly.type
_entity_poly.pdbx_seq_one_letter_code
_entity_poly.pdbx_strand_id
1 'polypeptide(L)'
;NEGNNGGGKNTGEVYGYIRFKDLTFHEDMQVFGAPIDLHYSSKRTPGYEPSRQVKIWYASPSDLDRLDSVKITLSFAGRTVHHHASKTDLTNQLWVYTWDGKNGEGQVVDGVIPVTVDITHTFKEQVPIETPDFGGSIDAAVQSSGANWKPPPKGTAPTPGLQLLSGRSGMPASQYYASPIGGTLTISSEVQMQTIYRESKKRTMAYMGTMPVTSLGMGGWTLTHHHVYDTQSGILYYGSGDRDKVEPVSYEGCSFADFAAPTNSFYVVARSGQEAYFLDEEGRHLSTIDTFSGTTLLSFSYDGSGRLTNIVDRHSRTTRLVRTAGDLVETIVGPDGAETEITYDSNGWLEALVNPADETNRFLYTASGLLTNVWNRRGKLYTITYDAEGYATRAEDPAGGFDEVAKEYLYGRDEVTNVQAGGRTNRITMVWGSSADSEHIFITHDGRTNRTVRSQTGSTSTRTLPDQTEVRFSFDDSVRFGDDVSTVTQRVIHTPSGLSQTQRIDYAVTLSDPDDPMSTLLGFTNTVQAGLRRTEVQFSRSDRTVLYIDPSDRTNKVVYNSEWTPSLWAPSGLTPYE
;
A
#
# COMPACT_ATOMS: atom_id res chain seq x y z
N ASN A 1 -0.32 5.72 -12.27
CA ASN A 1 0.93 6.51 -12.13
C ASN A 1 1.18 6.91 -10.68
N GLU A 2 1.62 5.95 -9.85
CA GLU A 2 2.09 6.19 -8.47
C GLU A 2 3.62 6.27 -8.34
N GLY A 3 4.36 5.92 -9.38
CA GLY A 3 5.81 5.70 -9.27
C GLY A 3 6.71 6.86 -9.70
N ASN A 4 6.16 7.96 -10.25
CA ASN A 4 7.00 8.94 -10.95
C ASN A 4 6.90 10.33 -10.33
N ASN A 5 7.49 10.47 -9.13
CA ASN A 5 7.85 11.77 -8.56
C ASN A 5 9.32 11.75 -8.16
N GLY A 6 10.20 12.09 -9.12
CA GLY A 6 11.44 12.81 -8.81
C GLY A 6 12.75 12.04 -8.96
N GLY A 7 13.13 11.76 -10.20
CA GLY A 7 14.50 11.45 -10.63
C GLY A 7 14.47 11.33 -12.15
N GLY A 8 14.73 12.45 -12.85
CA GLY A 8 14.59 12.50 -14.31
C GLY A 8 15.47 11.47 -14.99
N LYS A 9 14.86 10.46 -15.63
CA LYS A 9 15.52 9.55 -16.57
C LYS A 9 15.86 10.34 -17.85
N ASN A 10 16.96 11.09 -17.83
CA ASN A 10 17.53 11.71 -19.03
C ASN A 10 19.01 11.36 -19.13
N THR A 11 19.41 10.86 -20.30
CA THR A 11 20.76 10.49 -20.77
C THR A 11 21.24 9.07 -20.45
N GLY A 12 20.86 8.09 -21.30
CA GLY A 12 21.69 6.97 -21.81
C GLY A 12 22.42 5.99 -20.86
N GLU A 13 22.49 6.26 -19.56
CA GLU A 13 23.02 5.43 -18.49
C GLU A 13 21.94 5.51 -17.40
N VAL A 14 21.29 4.40 -17.08
CA VAL A 14 20.21 4.40 -16.08
C VAL A 14 20.81 4.55 -14.69
N TYR A 15 20.19 5.37 -13.84
CA TYR A 15 20.60 5.66 -12.45
C TYR A 15 19.54 5.10 -11.51
N GLY A 16 19.94 4.37 -10.47
CA GLY A 16 19.05 3.90 -9.42
C GLY A 16 18.43 5.03 -8.60
N TYR A 17 17.38 4.70 -7.85
CA TYR A 17 16.61 5.68 -7.07
C TYR A 17 16.09 5.09 -5.76
N ILE A 18 15.86 5.97 -4.77
CA ILE A 18 15.17 5.59 -3.54
C ILE A 18 13.69 5.86 -3.68
N ARG A 19 12.88 4.82 -3.49
CA ARG A 19 11.42 4.96 -3.44
C ARG A 19 10.99 5.46 -2.07
N PHE A 20 10.45 6.68 -2.00
CA PHE A 20 10.13 7.30 -0.72
C PHE A 20 9.00 6.62 0.09
N LYS A 21 8.14 5.82 -0.54
CA LYS A 21 7.03 5.12 0.16
C LYS A 21 7.54 4.16 1.24
N ASP A 22 8.57 3.40 0.89
CA ASP A 22 9.11 2.30 1.69
C ASP A 22 10.64 2.43 1.89
N LEU A 23 11.27 3.52 1.43
CA LEU A 23 12.71 3.75 1.44
C LEU A 23 13.50 2.57 0.87
N THR A 24 13.02 2.03 -0.24
CA THR A 24 13.68 0.94 -0.95
C THR A 24 14.54 1.49 -2.07
N PHE A 25 15.76 0.98 -2.22
CA PHE A 25 16.61 1.34 -3.36
C PHE A 25 16.28 0.43 -4.54
N HIS A 26 16.17 1.02 -5.71
CA HIS A 26 15.92 0.35 -6.97
C HIS A 26 17.01 0.68 -7.98
N GLU A 27 17.43 -0.30 -8.78
CA GLU A 27 18.40 -0.13 -9.85
C GLU A 27 17.98 -0.97 -11.06
N ASP A 28 18.13 -0.43 -12.27
CA ASP A 28 17.86 -1.13 -13.52
C ASP A 28 19.19 -1.29 -14.28
N MET A 29 19.47 -2.48 -14.80
CA MET A 29 20.66 -2.73 -15.60
C MET A 29 20.30 -3.41 -16.91
N GLN A 30 20.70 -2.81 -18.02
CA GLN A 30 20.44 -3.36 -19.34
C GLN A 30 21.22 -4.68 -19.54
N VAL A 31 20.54 -5.70 -20.07
CA VAL A 31 21.22 -6.90 -20.57
C VAL A 31 21.62 -6.67 -22.03
N PHE A 32 22.91 -6.80 -22.34
CA PHE A 32 23.39 -6.53 -23.69
C PHE A 32 22.97 -7.65 -24.64
N GLY A 33 22.56 -7.26 -25.84
CA GLY A 33 22.06 -8.19 -26.86
C GLY A 33 20.64 -8.71 -26.63
N ALA A 34 20.04 -8.44 -25.47
CA ALA A 34 18.69 -8.92 -25.14
C ALA A 34 17.72 -7.75 -24.93
N PRO A 35 16.45 -7.86 -25.37
CA PRO A 35 15.43 -6.83 -25.16
C PRO A 35 14.82 -6.92 -23.74
N ILE A 36 15.66 -7.15 -22.71
CA ILE A 36 15.26 -7.30 -21.32
C ILE A 36 16.27 -6.60 -20.41
N ASP A 37 15.80 -6.13 -19.26
CA ASP A 37 16.63 -5.52 -18.23
C ASP A 37 16.62 -6.38 -16.97
N LEU A 38 17.71 -6.30 -16.21
CA LEU A 38 17.77 -6.72 -14.82
C LEU A 38 17.27 -5.58 -13.93
N HIS A 39 16.60 -5.95 -12.85
CA HIS A 39 16.09 -5.03 -11.84
C HIS A 39 16.51 -5.49 -10.45
N TYR A 40 17.10 -4.59 -9.68
CA TYR A 40 17.38 -4.77 -8.26
C TYR A 40 16.39 -3.97 -7.43
N SER A 41 15.95 -4.56 -6.32
CA SER A 41 15.18 -3.85 -5.31
C SER A 41 15.60 -4.33 -3.92
N SER A 42 16.04 -3.40 -3.05
CA SER A 42 16.51 -3.75 -1.71
C SER A 42 15.46 -4.50 -0.89
N LYS A 43 14.16 -4.27 -1.15
CA LYS A 43 13.04 -4.97 -0.49
C LYS A 43 12.93 -6.47 -0.77
N ARG A 44 13.70 -6.96 -1.73
CA ARG A 44 13.77 -8.38 -2.11
C ARG A 44 15.02 -9.07 -1.57
N THR A 45 15.74 -8.39 -0.66
CA THR A 45 16.98 -8.88 -0.05
C THR A 45 16.73 -9.15 1.43
N PRO A 46 17.43 -10.14 2.03
CA PRO A 46 17.34 -10.39 3.46
C PRO A 46 17.66 -9.16 4.32
N GLY A 47 18.58 -8.31 3.88
CA GLY A 47 18.98 -7.11 4.62
C GLY A 47 17.89 -6.07 4.82
N TYR A 48 16.79 -6.13 4.07
CA TYR A 48 15.64 -5.26 4.26
C TYR A 48 14.70 -5.85 5.33
N GLU A 49 15.05 -5.62 6.59
CA GLU A 49 14.29 -6.04 7.78
C GLU A 49 12.81 -5.61 7.79
N PRO A 50 12.40 -4.43 7.24
CA PRO A 50 11.02 -4.01 7.25
C PRO A 50 10.04 -4.97 6.59
N SER A 51 10.52 -5.80 5.65
CA SER A 51 9.70 -6.86 5.07
C SER A 51 9.25 -7.87 6.12
N ARG A 52 10.03 -8.07 7.20
CA ARG A 52 9.80 -9.03 8.28
C ARG A 52 9.23 -8.38 9.54
N GLN A 53 8.81 -7.12 9.48
CA GLN A 53 8.32 -6.38 10.64
C GLN A 53 6.81 -6.12 10.58
N VAL A 54 6.15 -6.21 11.73
CA VAL A 54 4.85 -5.56 11.95
C VAL A 54 5.03 -4.45 12.98
N LYS A 55 4.69 -3.22 12.57
CA LYS A 55 4.75 -2.02 13.40
C LYS A 55 3.32 -1.69 13.87
N ILE A 56 3.07 -1.73 15.18
CA ILE A 56 1.74 -1.56 15.76
C ILE A 56 1.78 -0.49 16.84
N TRP A 57 1.06 0.61 16.61
CA TRP A 57 0.83 1.60 17.65
C TRP A 57 -0.11 1.06 18.72
N TYR A 58 0.26 1.27 19.99
CA TYR A 58 -0.51 0.84 21.14
C TYR A 58 -1.88 1.51 21.19
N ALA A 59 -1.95 2.82 21.01
CA ALA A 59 -3.20 3.57 20.94
C ALA A 59 -2.96 4.94 20.30
N SER A 60 -4.05 5.68 20.05
CA SER A 60 -3.95 7.07 19.65
C SER A 60 -3.34 7.91 20.78
N PRO A 61 -2.63 9.02 20.47
CA PRO A 61 -2.07 9.90 21.50
C PRO A 61 -3.08 10.36 22.56
N SER A 62 -4.34 10.58 22.18
CA SER A 62 -5.43 10.97 23.09
C SER A 62 -5.93 9.85 24.00
N ASP A 63 -5.75 8.60 23.60
CA ASP A 63 -6.23 7.44 24.36
C ASP A 63 -5.19 6.88 25.34
N LEU A 64 -3.91 7.20 25.15
CA LEU A 64 -2.81 6.67 25.96
C LEU A 64 -2.95 6.97 27.45
N ASP A 65 -3.45 8.15 27.81
CA ASP A 65 -3.62 8.52 29.22
C ASP A 65 -4.71 7.69 29.90
N ARG A 66 -5.73 7.26 29.15
CA ARG A 66 -6.86 6.44 29.63
C ARG A 66 -6.57 4.95 29.54
N LEU A 67 -5.60 4.57 28.73
CA LEU A 67 -5.19 3.19 28.53
C LEU A 67 -4.51 2.66 29.81
N ASP A 68 -5.05 1.57 30.34
CA ASP A 68 -4.48 0.85 31.48
C ASP A 68 -3.50 -0.22 31.00
N SER A 69 -3.90 -0.96 29.96
CA SER A 69 -3.07 -1.95 29.29
C SER A 69 -3.53 -2.22 27.86
N VAL A 70 -2.64 -2.81 27.07
CA VAL A 70 -2.93 -3.33 25.73
C VAL A 70 -2.37 -4.74 25.60
N LYS A 71 -3.19 -5.63 25.05
CA LYS A 71 -2.80 -6.98 24.63
C LYS A 71 -2.86 -7.07 23.13
N ILE A 72 -1.72 -7.37 22.51
CA ILE A 72 -1.61 -7.62 21.07
C ILE A 72 -1.38 -9.12 20.87
N THR A 73 -2.10 -9.72 19.94
CA THR A 73 -1.88 -11.10 19.51
C THR A 73 -1.66 -11.13 18.00
N LEU A 74 -0.51 -11.65 17.59
CA LEU A 74 -0.19 -11.93 16.19
C LEU A 74 -0.38 -13.42 15.94
N SER A 75 -1.09 -13.77 14.86
CA SER A 75 -1.25 -15.16 14.42
C SER A 75 -0.84 -15.28 12.95
N PHE A 76 0.17 -16.10 12.66
CA PHE A 76 0.76 -16.24 11.33
C PHE A 76 1.56 -17.54 11.21
N ALA A 77 1.56 -18.20 10.05
CA ALA A 77 2.36 -19.40 9.76
C ALA A 77 2.37 -20.46 10.90
N GLY A 78 1.21 -20.72 11.52
CA GLY A 78 1.07 -21.65 12.65
C GLY A 78 1.68 -21.18 13.98
N ARG A 79 2.19 -19.94 14.07
CA ARG A 79 2.65 -19.28 15.29
C ARG A 79 1.59 -18.34 15.85
N THR A 80 1.61 -18.22 17.17
CA THR A 80 0.89 -17.18 17.90
C THR A 80 1.86 -16.46 18.83
N VAL A 81 1.96 -15.15 18.70
CA VAL A 81 2.78 -14.28 19.55
C VAL A 81 1.88 -13.37 20.35
N HIS A 82 2.09 -13.33 21.67
CA HIS A 82 1.39 -12.42 22.55
C HIS A 82 2.34 -11.34 23.05
N HIS A 83 1.88 -10.09 22.97
CA HIS A 83 2.54 -8.95 23.57
C HIS A 83 1.57 -8.26 24.52
N HIS A 84 2.06 -7.93 25.71
CA HIS A 84 1.30 -7.20 26.71
C HIS A 84 2.12 -5.99 27.16
N ALA A 85 1.53 -4.81 27.07
CA ALA A 85 2.11 -3.59 27.60
C ALA A 85 1.13 -2.98 28.61
N SER A 86 1.62 -2.73 29.82
CA SER A 86 0.91 -1.99 30.85
C SER A 86 1.18 -0.50 30.71
N LYS A 87 0.44 0.34 31.44
CA LYS A 87 0.61 1.80 31.39
C LYS A 87 2.06 2.28 31.58
N THR A 88 2.89 1.55 32.34
CA THR A 88 4.31 1.89 32.54
C THR A 88 5.19 1.63 31.32
N ASP A 89 4.74 0.80 30.38
CA ASP A 89 5.50 0.37 29.20
C ASP A 89 5.19 1.20 27.95
N LEU A 90 4.22 2.13 28.02
CA LEU A 90 3.68 2.87 26.87
C LEU A 90 4.52 4.08 26.42
N THR A 91 5.75 4.23 26.91
CA THR A 91 6.60 5.40 26.66
C THR A 91 6.97 5.61 25.19
N ASN A 92 7.12 4.51 24.43
CA ASN A 92 7.50 4.58 23.00
C ASN A 92 6.30 4.43 22.04
N GLN A 93 5.09 4.22 22.57
CA GLN A 93 3.79 4.10 21.86
C GLN A 93 3.68 3.10 20.69
N LEU A 94 4.80 2.54 20.20
CA LEU A 94 4.92 1.70 19.02
C LEU A 94 5.61 0.40 19.41
N TRP A 95 4.95 -0.71 19.14
CA TRP A 95 5.55 -2.03 19.20
C TRP A 95 6.01 -2.45 17.82
N VAL A 96 7.25 -2.93 17.72
CA VAL A 96 7.80 -3.52 16.51
C VAL A 96 8.07 -4.98 16.79
N TYR A 97 7.32 -5.86 16.13
CA TYR A 97 7.61 -7.28 16.09
C TYR A 97 8.43 -7.59 14.84
N THR A 98 9.58 -8.25 15.00
CA THR A 98 10.40 -8.72 13.88
C THR A 98 10.35 -10.24 13.82
N TRP A 99 9.97 -10.76 12.65
CA TRP A 99 9.87 -12.19 12.39
C TRP A 99 11.23 -12.79 11.99
N ASP A 100 11.52 -13.97 12.52
CA ASP A 100 12.73 -14.76 12.26
C ASP A 100 12.65 -15.56 10.94
N GLY A 101 11.57 -15.41 10.16
CA GLY A 101 11.37 -16.13 8.91
C GLY A 101 10.93 -17.59 9.08
N LYS A 102 10.50 -18.02 10.29
CA LYS A 102 10.15 -19.43 10.56
C LYS A 102 8.69 -19.64 10.97
N ASN A 103 8.12 -20.81 10.63
CA ASN A 103 6.78 -21.24 11.05
C ASN A 103 6.77 -21.84 12.47
N GLY A 104 5.58 -22.24 12.94
CA GLY A 104 5.37 -22.85 14.27
C GLY A 104 6.20 -24.09 14.56
N GLU A 105 6.65 -24.79 13.51
CA GLU A 105 7.49 -25.99 13.61
C GLU A 105 9.00 -25.66 13.53
N GLY A 106 9.36 -24.39 13.33
CA GLY A 106 10.74 -23.94 13.22
C GLY A 106 11.34 -24.05 11.81
N GLN A 107 10.53 -24.41 10.81
CA GLN A 107 10.93 -24.46 9.41
C GLN A 107 10.95 -23.04 8.82
N VAL A 108 11.89 -22.77 7.93
CA VAL A 108 11.93 -21.50 7.18
C VAL A 108 10.72 -21.42 6.26
N VAL A 109 10.08 -20.26 6.22
CA VAL A 109 8.98 -19.96 5.31
C VAL A 109 9.43 -18.87 4.36
N ASP A 110 9.42 -19.21 3.08
CA ASP A 110 9.70 -18.27 2.02
C ASP A 110 8.41 -17.56 1.58
N GLY A 111 8.57 -16.34 1.05
CA GLY A 111 7.46 -15.56 0.53
C GLY A 111 6.79 -14.68 1.58
N VAL A 112 5.59 -14.21 1.23
CA VAL A 112 4.82 -13.29 2.07
C VAL A 112 3.73 -14.07 2.78
N ILE A 113 3.67 -13.93 4.11
CA ILE A 113 2.65 -14.55 4.94
C ILE A 113 1.64 -13.51 5.43
N PRO A 114 0.34 -13.84 5.44
CA PRO A 114 -0.66 -13.03 6.13
C PRO A 114 -0.49 -13.15 7.65
N VAL A 115 -0.71 -12.04 8.34
CA VAL A 115 -0.59 -11.91 9.79
C VAL A 115 -1.89 -11.34 10.32
N THR A 116 -2.64 -12.15 11.06
CA THR A 116 -3.80 -11.64 11.79
C THR A 116 -3.31 -10.90 13.03
N VAL A 117 -3.76 -9.66 13.20
CA VAL A 117 -3.40 -8.78 14.31
C VAL A 117 -4.65 -8.49 15.13
N ASP A 118 -4.70 -9.03 16.35
CA ASP A 118 -5.74 -8.73 17.34
C ASP A 118 -5.20 -7.80 18.41
N ILE A 119 -5.84 -6.66 18.62
CA ILE A 119 -5.49 -5.68 19.63
C ILE A 119 -6.67 -5.56 20.60
N THR A 120 -6.41 -5.82 21.89
CA THR A 120 -7.35 -5.55 22.98
C THR A 120 -6.80 -4.41 23.82
N HIS A 121 -7.54 -3.31 23.88
CA HIS A 121 -7.26 -2.20 24.78
C HIS A 121 -8.12 -2.35 26.03
N THR A 122 -7.52 -2.14 27.19
CA THR A 122 -8.23 -2.04 28.47
C THR A 122 -8.08 -0.61 28.98
N PHE A 123 -9.20 0.09 29.12
CA PHE A 123 -9.25 1.47 29.61
C PHE A 123 -9.70 1.49 31.07
N LYS A 124 -9.07 2.35 31.86
CA LYS A 124 -9.47 2.62 33.24
C LYS A 124 -10.26 3.91 33.29
N GLU A 125 -11.51 3.83 33.74
CA GLU A 125 -12.41 4.99 33.86
C GLU A 125 -12.86 5.16 35.30
N GLN A 126 -13.04 6.42 35.72
CA GLN A 126 -13.71 6.77 36.97
C GLN A 126 -15.12 7.24 36.63
N VAL A 127 -16.13 6.53 37.11
CA VAL A 127 -17.54 6.91 36.94
C VAL A 127 -18.15 7.28 38.30
N PRO A 128 -18.99 8.31 38.38
CA PRO A 128 -19.74 8.62 39.59
C PRO A 128 -20.58 7.42 40.02
N ILE A 129 -20.60 7.14 41.31
CA ILE A 129 -21.57 6.22 41.89
C ILE A 129 -22.91 6.96 41.90
N GLU A 130 -23.91 6.46 41.17
CA GLU A 130 -25.28 6.98 41.27
C GLU A 130 -25.78 6.75 42.70
N THR A 131 -25.80 7.81 43.50
CA THR A 131 -26.52 7.80 44.78
C THR A 131 -28.01 7.89 44.45
N PRO A 132 -28.87 7.01 45.00
CA PRO A 132 -30.32 7.14 44.82
C PRO A 132 -30.75 8.56 45.23
N ASP A 133 -31.46 9.24 44.33
CA ASP A 133 -32.07 10.54 44.61
C ASP A 133 -33.01 10.38 45.80
N PHE A 134 -32.59 10.80 46.99
CA PHE A 134 -33.53 11.06 48.09
C PHE A 134 -34.18 12.42 47.85
N GLY A 135 -34.94 12.50 46.75
CA GLY A 135 -35.84 13.60 46.45
C GLY A 135 -37.03 13.59 47.40
N GLY A 136 -36.78 13.88 48.68
CA GLY A 136 -37.80 14.07 49.69
C GLY A 136 -37.51 15.35 50.46
N SER A 137 -38.18 16.44 50.10
CA SER A 137 -38.35 17.58 51.01
C SER A 137 -38.99 17.06 52.29
N ILE A 138 -38.32 17.18 53.43
CA ILE A 138 -38.97 17.03 54.72
C ILE A 138 -39.70 18.36 54.98
N ASP A 139 -40.95 18.46 54.55
CA ASP A 139 -41.86 19.50 55.03
C ASP A 139 -42.17 19.20 56.49
N ALA A 140 -41.34 19.73 57.40
CA ALA A 140 -41.68 19.81 58.81
C ALA A 140 -42.79 20.86 58.97
N ALA A 141 -44.04 20.45 58.76
CA ALA A 141 -45.21 21.25 59.08
C ALA A 141 -45.27 21.46 60.61
N VAL A 142 -44.74 22.60 61.08
CA VAL A 142 -45.00 23.10 62.43
C VAL A 142 -46.44 23.60 62.45
N GLN A 143 -47.39 22.73 62.80
CA GLN A 143 -48.74 23.17 63.16
C GLN A 143 -48.67 23.92 64.49
N SER A 144 -48.61 25.24 64.45
CA SER A 144 -48.87 26.07 65.63
C SER A 144 -50.39 26.15 65.85
N SER A 145 -50.94 25.24 66.66
CA SER A 145 -52.30 25.42 67.18
C SER A 145 -52.29 26.59 68.16
N GLY A 146 -53.08 27.63 67.84
CA GLY A 146 -53.29 28.79 68.69
C GLY A 146 -53.97 28.37 69.98
N ALA A 147 -53.19 28.25 71.05
CA ALA A 147 -53.70 28.15 72.41
C ALA A 147 -52.92 29.14 73.29
N ASN A 148 -53.66 30.12 73.83
CA ASN A 148 -53.18 31.10 74.79
C ASN A 148 -52.55 30.40 76.01
N TRP A 149 -51.22 30.40 76.09
CA TRP A 149 -50.50 29.89 77.25
C TRP A 149 -49.91 31.06 78.06
N LYS A 150 -50.50 31.30 79.25
CA LYS A 150 -49.91 32.19 80.27
C LYS A 150 -48.69 31.52 80.88
N PRO A 151 -47.61 32.26 81.19
CA PRO A 151 -46.40 31.66 81.76
C PRO A 151 -46.67 31.15 83.20
N PRO A 152 -46.25 29.94 83.56
CA PRO A 152 -46.17 29.52 84.95
C PRO A 152 -44.94 30.15 85.65
N PRO A 153 -44.93 30.22 86.99
CA PRO A 153 -43.85 30.88 87.74
C PRO A 153 -42.54 30.09 87.66
N LYS A 154 -41.43 30.80 87.89
CA LYS A 154 -40.07 30.25 87.94
C LYS A 154 -39.97 28.94 88.72
N GLY A 155 -39.43 27.90 88.07
CA GLY A 155 -38.80 26.76 88.72
C GLY A 155 -39.45 25.41 88.45
N THR A 156 -39.17 24.81 87.28
CA THR A 156 -38.93 23.38 86.98
C THR A 156 -39.20 23.09 85.49
N ALA A 157 -38.29 22.35 84.85
CA ALA A 157 -38.21 22.14 83.40
C ALA A 157 -39.23 21.11 82.87
N PRO A 158 -39.76 21.29 81.65
CA PRO A 158 -40.18 20.18 80.82
C PRO A 158 -39.28 20.05 79.58
N THR A 159 -38.67 18.88 79.43
CA THR A 159 -37.98 18.44 78.22
C THR A 159 -39.01 18.15 77.12
N PRO A 160 -38.96 18.77 75.93
CA PRO A 160 -39.68 18.25 74.77
C PRO A 160 -38.83 17.13 74.16
N GLY A 161 -39.25 15.88 74.37
CA GLY A 161 -38.73 14.74 73.63
C GLY A 161 -39.34 14.70 72.23
N LEU A 162 -38.50 14.77 71.20
CA LEU A 162 -38.87 14.38 69.83
C LEU A 162 -38.60 12.87 69.70
N GLN A 163 -39.66 12.06 69.62
CA GLN A 163 -39.56 10.65 69.23
C GLN A 163 -39.33 10.57 67.72
N LEU A 164 -38.19 10.03 67.30
CA LEU A 164 -37.99 9.54 65.94
C LEU A 164 -38.62 8.16 65.82
N LEU A 165 -39.67 8.01 65.01
CA LEU A 165 -40.16 6.70 64.58
C LEU A 165 -39.11 6.05 63.67
N SER A 166 -38.59 4.90 64.09
CA SER A 166 -37.72 4.05 63.28
C SER A 166 -38.52 3.36 62.16
N GLY A 167 -38.12 3.56 60.90
CA GLY A 167 -38.60 2.82 59.74
C GLY A 167 -37.49 1.97 59.10
N ARG A 168 -37.61 0.65 59.23
CA ARG A 168 -36.98 -0.49 58.50
C ARG A 168 -35.44 -0.55 58.33
N SER A 169 -34.86 -1.41 59.18
CA SER A 169 -33.69 -2.30 59.03
C SER A 169 -32.97 -2.35 57.67
N GLY A 170 -31.68 -1.98 57.69
CA GLY A 170 -30.64 -2.63 56.87
C GLY A 170 -29.78 -1.74 55.97
N MET A 171 -29.13 -0.67 56.47
CA MET A 171 -28.05 0.04 55.75
C MET A 171 -27.01 0.64 56.72
N PRO A 172 -25.72 0.79 56.34
CA PRO A 172 -24.67 1.25 57.25
C PRO A 172 -24.91 2.71 57.66
N ALA A 173 -24.75 2.98 58.96
CA ALA A 173 -24.94 4.29 59.54
C ALA A 173 -23.85 5.27 59.08
N SER A 174 -24.17 6.19 58.18
CA SER A 174 -23.45 7.45 58.09
C SER A 174 -23.77 8.25 59.37
N GLN A 175 -22.77 8.46 60.23
CA GLN A 175 -22.90 9.30 61.42
C GLN A 175 -23.16 10.75 60.99
N TYR A 176 -24.37 11.24 61.20
CA TYR A 176 -24.69 12.66 61.03
C TYR A 176 -24.63 13.35 62.40
N TYR A 177 -23.69 14.28 62.58
CA TYR A 177 -23.68 15.19 63.71
C TYR A 177 -24.47 16.45 63.33
N ALA A 178 -25.59 16.70 64.01
CA ALA A 178 -26.32 17.97 63.91
C ALA A 178 -26.22 18.71 65.25
N SER A 179 -25.68 19.92 65.24
CA SER A 179 -25.73 20.86 66.37
C SER A 179 -26.80 21.92 66.06
N PRO A 180 -27.77 22.19 66.95
CA PRO A 180 -28.71 23.27 66.72
C PRO A 180 -28.08 24.56 67.23
N ILE A 181 -27.73 25.49 66.34
CA ILE A 181 -27.85 26.96 66.54
C ILE A 181 -27.44 27.61 65.21
N GLY A 182 -28.42 28.20 64.52
CA GLY A 182 -28.27 29.40 63.68
C GLY A 182 -27.17 29.46 62.61
N GLY A 183 -26.96 28.39 61.83
CA GLY A 183 -26.02 28.40 60.69
C GLY A 183 -26.65 27.85 59.42
N THR A 184 -26.37 28.48 58.28
CA THR A 184 -26.70 27.98 56.94
C THR A 184 -26.23 26.54 56.78
N LEU A 185 -27.14 25.61 56.52
CA LEU A 185 -26.81 24.23 56.21
C LEU A 185 -26.11 24.19 54.85
N THR A 186 -24.79 24.05 54.83
CA THR A 186 -24.05 23.81 53.58
C THR A 186 -23.97 22.30 53.38
N ILE A 187 -24.78 21.77 52.47
CA ILE A 187 -24.68 20.37 52.03
C ILE A 187 -23.58 20.33 50.97
N SER A 188 -22.40 19.84 51.31
CA SER A 188 -21.41 19.44 50.30
C SER A 188 -21.67 17.99 49.93
N SER A 189 -22.13 17.73 48.70
CA SER A 189 -22.11 16.39 48.14
C SER A 189 -20.69 16.06 47.67
N GLU A 190 -20.01 15.13 48.33
CA GLU A 190 -18.87 14.47 47.72
C GLU A 190 -19.38 13.45 46.72
N VAL A 191 -19.06 13.66 45.44
CA VAL A 191 -19.34 12.66 44.39
C VAL A 191 -18.38 11.49 44.62
N GLN A 192 -18.90 10.38 45.12
CA GLN A 192 -18.14 9.14 45.23
C GLN A 192 -17.91 8.59 43.82
N MET A 193 -16.66 8.24 43.49
CA MET A 193 -16.29 7.71 42.18
C MET A 193 -15.96 6.21 42.30
N GLN A 194 -16.37 5.42 41.32
CA GLN A 194 -15.98 4.03 41.16
C GLN A 194 -15.07 3.86 39.95
N THR A 195 -14.02 3.06 40.11
CA THR A 195 -13.19 2.63 38.98
C THR A 195 -13.86 1.50 38.23
N ILE A 196 -14.04 1.66 36.92
CA ILE A 196 -14.46 0.59 36.01
C ILE A 196 -13.40 0.36 34.94
N TYR A 197 -13.40 -0.84 34.37
CA TYR A 197 -12.57 -1.18 33.21
C TYR A 197 -13.45 -1.44 32.01
N ARG A 198 -13.07 -0.88 30.86
CA ARG A 198 -13.72 -1.14 29.57
C ARG A 198 -12.71 -1.76 28.62
N GLU A 199 -13.16 -2.73 27.84
CA GLU A 199 -12.34 -3.31 26.77
C GLU A 199 -12.83 -2.85 25.41
N SER A 200 -11.90 -2.55 24.51
CA SER A 200 -12.15 -2.49 23.07
C SER A 200 -11.28 -3.48 22.33
N LYS A 201 -11.82 -4.12 21.29
CA LYS A 201 -11.11 -5.09 20.48
C LYS A 201 -11.10 -4.65 19.03
N LYS A 202 -9.94 -4.75 18.38
CA LYS A 202 -9.75 -4.47 16.97
C LYS A 202 -8.97 -5.62 16.33
N ARG A 203 -9.50 -6.14 15.22
CA ARG A 203 -8.81 -7.11 14.37
C ARG A 203 -8.43 -6.45 13.06
N THR A 204 -7.21 -6.66 12.61
CA THR A 204 -6.73 -6.23 11.28
C THR A 204 -5.82 -7.29 10.68
N MET A 205 -5.47 -7.11 9.40
CA MET A 205 -4.55 -7.97 8.67
C MET A 205 -3.30 -7.17 8.34
N ALA A 206 -2.15 -7.78 8.56
CA ALA A 206 -0.85 -7.32 8.08
C ALA A 206 -0.19 -8.41 7.22
N TYR A 207 0.94 -8.09 6.62
CA TYR A 207 1.72 -9.03 5.80
C TYR A 207 3.19 -8.91 6.18
N MET A 208 3.87 -10.04 6.33
CA MET A 208 5.31 -10.12 6.58
C MET A 208 5.96 -11.04 5.57
N GLY A 209 7.27 -10.90 5.40
CA GLY A 209 8.07 -11.62 4.44
C GLY A 209 8.21 -10.90 3.10
N THR A 210 9.05 -11.50 2.27
CA THR A 210 9.32 -11.12 0.90
C THR A 210 9.68 -12.39 0.15
N MET A 211 9.49 -12.43 -1.16
CA MET A 211 10.03 -13.52 -1.97
C MET A 211 11.54 -13.26 -2.15
N PRO A 212 12.43 -14.09 -1.58
CA PRO A 212 13.86 -13.94 -1.80
C PRO A 212 14.15 -14.26 -3.27
N VAL A 213 14.68 -13.31 -4.03
CA VAL A 213 14.97 -13.49 -5.46
C VAL A 213 16.25 -14.28 -5.72
N THR A 214 16.98 -14.65 -4.67
CA THR A 214 18.16 -15.52 -4.76
C THR A 214 17.82 -16.88 -5.39
N SER A 215 16.59 -17.37 -5.22
CA SER A 215 16.09 -18.60 -5.84
C SER A 215 15.98 -18.54 -7.37
N LEU A 216 15.97 -17.34 -7.97
CA LEU A 216 15.97 -17.17 -9.43
C LEU A 216 17.36 -17.39 -10.04
N GLY A 217 18.40 -17.45 -9.19
CA GLY A 217 19.79 -17.66 -9.58
C GLY A 217 20.43 -16.46 -10.27
N MET A 218 19.92 -15.25 -10.05
CA MET A 218 20.43 -13.99 -10.61
C MET A 218 21.05 -13.06 -9.54
N GLY A 219 21.41 -13.62 -8.38
CA GLY A 219 22.19 -12.94 -7.35
C GLY A 219 21.59 -11.64 -6.83
N GLY A 220 20.29 -11.65 -6.50
CA GLY A 220 19.58 -10.49 -5.96
C GLY A 220 18.82 -9.65 -6.98
N TRP A 221 18.93 -10.00 -8.27
CA TRP A 221 18.26 -9.31 -9.36
C TRP A 221 17.11 -10.14 -9.94
N THR A 222 16.17 -9.45 -10.58
CA THR A 222 15.05 -10.02 -11.34
C THR A 222 15.09 -9.54 -12.77
N LEU A 223 14.46 -10.26 -13.70
CA LEU A 223 14.22 -9.75 -15.04
C LEU A 223 12.94 -8.91 -15.03
N THR A 224 12.98 -7.68 -15.55
CA THR A 224 11.89 -6.69 -15.42
C THR A 224 10.51 -7.22 -15.86
N HIS A 225 10.47 -8.03 -16.90
CA HIS A 225 9.24 -8.60 -17.48
C HIS A 225 8.91 -10.01 -16.99
N HIS A 226 9.77 -10.64 -16.17
CA HIS A 226 9.50 -11.95 -15.59
C HIS A 226 8.80 -11.77 -14.25
N HIS A 227 7.74 -12.52 -14.02
CA HIS A 227 6.87 -12.36 -12.85
C HIS A 227 6.74 -13.71 -12.15
N VAL A 228 6.44 -13.69 -10.87
CA VAL A 228 6.19 -14.91 -10.09
C VAL A 228 4.95 -14.69 -9.27
N TYR A 229 4.02 -15.62 -9.34
CA TYR A 229 2.82 -15.60 -8.53
C TYR A 229 2.96 -16.60 -7.38
N ASP A 230 2.75 -16.12 -6.16
CA ASP A 230 2.70 -16.97 -4.99
C ASP A 230 1.25 -17.45 -4.79
N THR A 231 1.01 -18.72 -5.10
CA THR A 231 -0.32 -19.34 -5.05
C THR A 231 -0.87 -19.47 -3.64
N GLN A 232 -0.02 -19.43 -2.61
CA GLN A 232 -0.44 -19.53 -1.23
C GLN A 232 -0.92 -18.19 -0.67
N SER A 233 -0.18 -17.11 -0.96
CA SER A 233 -0.52 -15.77 -0.50
C SER A 233 -1.38 -14.99 -1.48
N GLY A 234 -1.49 -15.44 -2.72
CA GLY A 234 -2.11 -14.80 -3.87
C GLY A 234 -1.48 -13.46 -4.24
N ILE A 235 -0.16 -13.37 -4.12
CA ILE A 235 0.60 -12.16 -4.44
C ILE A 235 1.37 -12.38 -5.73
N LEU A 236 1.19 -11.49 -6.69
CA LEU A 236 2.02 -11.40 -7.88
C LEU A 236 3.23 -10.52 -7.61
N TYR A 237 4.42 -11.07 -7.77
CA TYR A 237 5.70 -10.38 -7.71
C TYR A 237 6.15 -9.99 -9.12
N TYR A 238 6.14 -8.70 -9.40
CA TYR A 238 6.60 -8.16 -10.68
C TYR A 238 8.12 -8.20 -10.78
N GLY A 239 8.65 -8.29 -12.00
CA GLY A 239 10.08 -8.24 -12.26
C GLY A 239 10.69 -6.88 -11.90
N SER A 240 9.88 -5.82 -11.94
CA SER A 240 10.20 -4.45 -11.52
C SER A 240 10.32 -4.24 -10.01
N GLY A 241 10.41 -5.33 -9.24
CA GLY A 241 10.50 -5.28 -7.79
C GLY A 241 9.15 -5.18 -7.09
N ASP A 242 8.10 -4.65 -7.73
CA ASP A 242 6.77 -4.48 -7.15
C ASP A 242 6.01 -5.76 -6.85
N ARG A 243 4.97 -5.64 -6.04
CA ARG A 243 4.07 -6.76 -5.74
C ARG A 243 2.65 -6.27 -5.55
N ASP A 244 1.69 -7.10 -5.96
CA ASP A 244 0.28 -6.83 -5.78
C ASP A 244 -0.47 -8.09 -5.32
N LYS A 245 -1.44 -7.89 -4.42
CA LYS A 245 -2.43 -8.92 -4.11
C LYS A 245 -3.39 -8.95 -5.30
N VAL A 246 -3.52 -10.12 -5.91
CA VAL A 246 -4.37 -10.34 -7.09
C VAL A 246 -5.16 -11.63 -6.87
N GLU A 247 -6.32 -11.72 -7.49
CA GLU A 247 -7.08 -12.96 -7.57
C GLU A 247 -6.90 -13.52 -8.98
N PRO A 248 -6.39 -14.74 -9.13
CA PRO A 248 -6.19 -15.34 -10.43
C PRO A 248 -7.54 -15.75 -10.98
N VAL A 249 -7.74 -15.46 -12.26
CA VAL A 249 -8.96 -15.86 -12.94
C VAL A 249 -8.76 -17.27 -13.49
N SER A 250 -9.44 -18.23 -12.87
CA SER A 250 -9.56 -19.61 -13.35
C SER A 250 -11.04 -19.90 -13.67
N TYR A 251 -11.58 -19.37 -14.76
CA TYR A 251 -12.98 -19.66 -15.09
C TYR A 251 -13.14 -21.07 -15.68
N GLU A 252 -14.03 -21.86 -15.10
CA GLU A 252 -14.71 -22.94 -15.84
C GLU A 252 -15.51 -22.28 -16.98
N GLY A 253 -15.06 -22.42 -18.22
CA GLY A 253 -15.76 -21.90 -19.41
C GLY A 253 -14.95 -20.89 -20.24
N CYS A 254 -13.88 -20.29 -19.71
CA CYS A 254 -12.92 -19.57 -20.54
C CYS A 254 -12.22 -20.57 -21.45
N SER A 255 -12.53 -20.51 -22.74
CA SER A 255 -11.97 -21.46 -23.71
C SER A 255 -10.52 -21.13 -24.02
N PHE A 256 -10.10 -19.89 -23.77
CA PHE A 256 -8.86 -19.29 -24.25
C PHE A 256 -8.62 -19.53 -25.75
N ALA A 257 -9.62 -19.97 -26.51
CA ALA A 257 -9.41 -20.57 -27.83
C ALA A 257 -8.84 -19.58 -28.85
N ASP A 258 -9.10 -18.30 -28.60
CA ASP A 258 -8.66 -17.18 -29.44
C ASP A 258 -7.19 -16.80 -29.20
N PHE A 259 -6.61 -17.24 -28.10
CA PHE A 259 -5.26 -16.90 -27.68
C PHE A 259 -4.49 -18.22 -27.58
N ALA A 260 -3.22 -18.27 -27.99
CA ALA A 260 -2.41 -19.47 -27.83
C ALA A 260 -2.02 -19.69 -26.35
N ALA A 261 -3.01 -19.71 -25.46
CA ALA A 261 -2.84 -19.85 -24.03
C ALA A 261 -2.18 -21.20 -23.73
N PRO A 262 -1.17 -21.21 -22.85
CA PRO A 262 -0.56 -22.45 -22.41
C PRO A 262 -1.59 -23.39 -21.76
N THR A 263 -1.47 -24.70 -22.00
CA THR A 263 -2.30 -25.70 -21.32
C THR A 263 -2.09 -25.69 -19.82
N ASN A 264 -3.12 -25.99 -19.03
CA ASN A 264 -3.08 -26.02 -17.55
C ASN A 264 -2.52 -24.71 -16.95
N SER A 265 -3.00 -23.58 -17.45
CA SER A 265 -2.64 -22.27 -16.93
C SER A 265 -3.86 -21.48 -16.47
N PHE A 266 -3.64 -20.55 -15.56
CA PHE A 266 -4.56 -19.47 -15.23
C PHE A 266 -3.92 -18.14 -15.61
N TYR A 267 -4.68 -17.04 -15.52
CA TYR A 267 -4.12 -15.73 -15.81
C TYR A 267 -4.43 -14.70 -14.72
N VAL A 268 -3.60 -13.66 -14.70
CA VAL A 268 -3.82 -12.43 -13.94
C VAL A 268 -3.76 -11.27 -14.92
N VAL A 269 -4.74 -10.38 -14.88
CA VAL A 269 -4.72 -9.16 -15.68
C VAL A 269 -3.89 -8.10 -14.96
N ALA A 270 -3.02 -7.41 -15.70
CA ALA A 270 -2.29 -6.27 -15.16
C ALA A 270 -3.27 -5.18 -14.73
N ARG A 271 -2.95 -4.38 -13.70
CA ARG A 271 -3.80 -3.25 -13.26
C ARG A 271 -4.15 -2.24 -14.36
N SER A 272 -3.36 -2.19 -15.43
CA SER A 272 -3.63 -1.36 -16.62
C SER A 272 -4.75 -1.91 -17.51
N GLY A 273 -5.08 -3.20 -17.39
CA GLY A 273 -5.96 -3.93 -18.30
C GLY A 273 -5.34 -4.21 -19.67
N GLN A 274 -4.10 -3.79 -19.94
CA GLN A 274 -3.46 -3.89 -21.27
C GLN A 274 -2.68 -5.18 -21.46
N GLU A 275 -2.27 -5.81 -20.37
CA GLU A 275 -1.52 -7.06 -20.38
C GLU A 275 -2.20 -8.09 -19.50
N ALA A 276 -2.06 -9.37 -19.87
CA ALA A 276 -2.41 -10.50 -19.03
C ALA A 276 -1.21 -11.44 -18.92
N TYR A 277 -0.98 -11.95 -17.72
CA TYR A 277 0.11 -12.88 -17.40
C TYR A 277 -0.46 -14.27 -17.21
N PHE A 278 -0.10 -15.21 -18.08
CA PHE A 278 -0.44 -16.61 -17.92
C PHE A 278 0.57 -17.30 -17.02
N LEU A 279 0.06 -18.09 -16.07
CA LEU A 279 0.81 -18.70 -14.98
C LEU A 279 0.41 -20.18 -14.90
N ASP A 280 1.36 -21.08 -14.63
CA ASP A 280 1.01 -22.47 -14.32
C ASP A 280 0.53 -22.65 -12.87
N GLU A 281 0.14 -23.88 -12.52
CA GLU A 281 -0.34 -24.25 -11.18
C GLU A 281 0.67 -23.97 -10.05
N GLU A 282 1.97 -23.88 -10.36
CA GLU A 282 3.02 -23.48 -9.41
C GLU A 282 3.26 -21.97 -9.36
N GLY A 283 2.55 -21.19 -10.18
CA GLY A 283 2.65 -19.73 -10.24
C GLY A 283 3.83 -19.21 -11.07
N ARG A 284 4.42 -20.03 -11.95
CA ARG A 284 5.50 -19.60 -12.86
C ARG A 284 4.91 -18.93 -14.09
N HIS A 285 5.44 -17.76 -14.45
CA HIS A 285 4.98 -16.97 -15.61
C HIS A 285 5.32 -17.67 -16.92
N LEU A 286 4.32 -18.05 -17.71
CA LEU A 286 4.46 -18.77 -18.97
C LEU A 286 4.42 -17.83 -20.18
N SER A 287 3.54 -16.84 -20.17
CA SER A 287 3.46 -15.85 -21.24
C SER A 287 2.82 -14.53 -20.80
N THR A 288 3.25 -13.45 -21.45
CA THR A 288 2.60 -12.13 -21.39
C THR A 288 1.85 -11.89 -22.68
N ILE A 289 0.56 -11.59 -22.57
CA ILE A 289 -0.32 -11.33 -23.71
C ILE A 289 -0.76 -9.87 -23.69
N ASP A 290 -0.72 -9.21 -24.85
CA ASP A 290 -1.38 -7.93 -25.05
C ASP A 290 -2.89 -8.16 -25.17
N THR A 291 -3.67 -7.67 -24.22
CA THR A 291 -5.13 -7.95 -24.16
C THR A 291 -5.90 -7.27 -25.29
N PHE A 292 -5.32 -6.26 -25.93
CA PHE A 292 -5.93 -5.50 -27.02
C PHE A 292 -5.87 -6.26 -28.36
N SER A 293 -4.67 -6.68 -28.76
CA SER A 293 -4.43 -7.41 -30.00
C SER A 293 -4.56 -8.92 -29.84
N GLY A 294 -4.34 -9.44 -28.64
CA GLY A 294 -4.19 -10.87 -28.36
C GLY A 294 -2.88 -11.48 -28.79
N THR A 295 -1.91 -10.64 -29.11
CA THR A 295 -0.56 -11.09 -29.45
C THR A 295 0.18 -11.51 -28.20
N THR A 296 0.88 -12.65 -28.26
CA THR A 296 1.85 -13.04 -27.24
C THR A 296 3.07 -12.13 -27.34
N LEU A 297 3.28 -11.28 -26.33
CA LEU A 297 4.40 -10.36 -26.25
C LEU A 297 5.69 -11.09 -25.86
N LEU A 298 5.59 -11.97 -24.86
CA LEU A 298 6.68 -12.75 -24.31
C LEU A 298 6.19 -14.17 -23.97
N SER A 299 7.07 -15.15 -24.16
CA SER A 299 6.90 -16.52 -23.67
C SER A 299 8.13 -16.95 -22.88
N PHE A 300 7.91 -17.70 -21.81
CA PHE A 300 8.93 -18.10 -20.86
C PHE A 300 8.95 -19.63 -20.78
N SER A 301 10.15 -20.22 -20.85
CA SER A 301 10.32 -21.68 -20.78
C SER A 301 11.21 -22.06 -19.63
N TYR A 302 10.88 -23.19 -19.00
CA TYR A 302 11.54 -23.68 -17.80
C TYR A 302 12.14 -25.07 -18.03
N ASP A 303 13.19 -25.40 -17.28
CA ASP A 303 13.69 -26.77 -17.22
C ASP A 303 12.84 -27.65 -16.28
N GLY A 304 13.19 -28.94 -16.20
CA GLY A 304 12.50 -29.90 -15.32
C GLY A 304 12.60 -29.59 -13.82
N SER A 305 13.45 -28.65 -13.42
CA SER A 305 13.57 -28.14 -12.06
C SER A 305 12.81 -26.83 -11.85
N GLY A 306 12.06 -26.37 -12.86
CA GLY A 306 11.26 -25.16 -12.81
C GLY A 306 12.06 -23.86 -12.91
N ARG A 307 13.30 -23.90 -13.42
CA ARG A 307 14.15 -22.72 -13.56
C ARG A 307 14.02 -22.13 -14.96
N LEU A 308 13.94 -20.80 -15.05
CA LEU A 308 13.80 -20.10 -16.33
C LEU A 308 15.05 -20.36 -17.20
N THR A 309 14.82 -20.78 -18.45
CA THR A 309 15.86 -21.11 -19.45
C THR A 309 15.79 -20.23 -20.69
N ASN A 310 14.60 -19.87 -21.16
CA ASN A 310 14.41 -19.11 -22.39
C ASN A 310 13.31 -18.08 -22.25
N ILE A 311 13.48 -16.95 -22.94
CA ILE A 311 12.50 -15.90 -23.13
C ILE A 311 12.38 -15.66 -24.62
N VAL A 312 11.20 -15.87 -25.17
CA VAL A 312 10.92 -15.68 -26.60
C VAL A 312 10.00 -14.49 -26.76
N ASP A 313 10.39 -13.52 -27.57
CA ASP A 313 9.54 -12.36 -27.86
C ASP A 313 8.54 -12.62 -28.98
N ARG A 314 7.64 -11.65 -29.20
CA ARG A 314 6.63 -11.71 -30.27
C ARG A 314 7.18 -11.91 -31.70
N HIS A 315 8.46 -11.64 -31.94
CA HIS A 315 9.11 -11.85 -33.24
C HIS A 315 9.90 -13.17 -33.28
N SER A 316 9.62 -14.09 -32.35
CA SER A 316 10.31 -15.38 -32.19
C SER A 316 11.82 -15.25 -31.89
N ARG A 317 12.26 -14.08 -31.40
CA ARG A 317 13.65 -13.86 -31.00
C ARG A 317 13.85 -14.43 -29.60
N THR A 318 14.87 -15.27 -29.44
CA THR A 318 15.09 -16.02 -28.19
C THR A 318 16.25 -15.44 -27.41
N THR A 319 16.00 -15.11 -26.14
CA THR A 319 17.05 -14.86 -25.14
C THR A 319 17.19 -16.09 -24.26
N ARG A 320 18.42 -16.61 -24.10
CA ARG A 320 18.70 -17.83 -23.34
C ARG A 320 19.48 -17.53 -22.07
N LEU A 321 19.08 -18.13 -20.96
CA LEU A 321 19.80 -18.09 -19.69
C LEU A 321 20.62 -19.38 -19.55
N VAL A 322 21.94 -19.26 -19.56
CA VAL A 322 22.88 -20.36 -19.36
C VAL A 322 23.29 -20.39 -17.90
N ARG A 323 23.18 -21.56 -17.26
CA ARG A 323 23.45 -21.74 -15.82
C ARG A 323 24.68 -22.60 -15.57
N THR A 324 25.34 -22.31 -14.45
CA THR A 324 26.38 -23.15 -13.86
C THR A 324 25.80 -24.45 -13.28
N ALA A 325 26.66 -25.37 -12.84
CA ALA A 325 26.26 -26.55 -12.07
C ALA A 325 25.69 -26.23 -10.67
N GLY A 326 25.86 -25.00 -10.18
CA GLY A 326 25.31 -24.50 -8.92
C GLY A 326 24.02 -23.68 -9.10
N ASP A 327 23.36 -23.81 -10.24
CA ASP A 327 22.07 -23.21 -10.59
C ASP A 327 22.03 -21.68 -10.75
N LEU A 328 23.17 -21.00 -10.58
CA LEU A 328 23.33 -19.58 -10.90
C LEU A 328 23.46 -19.36 -12.41
N VAL A 329 22.91 -18.25 -12.93
CA VAL A 329 23.01 -17.86 -14.34
C VAL A 329 24.41 -17.32 -14.62
N GLU A 330 25.21 -18.00 -15.44
CA GLU A 330 26.56 -17.55 -15.80
C GLU A 330 26.56 -16.62 -17.01
N THR A 331 25.59 -16.80 -17.91
CA THR A 331 25.54 -16.06 -19.18
C THR A 331 24.11 -15.85 -19.63
N ILE A 332 23.79 -14.65 -20.09
CA ILE A 332 22.56 -14.37 -20.85
C ILE A 332 22.95 -14.18 -22.31
N VAL A 333 22.41 -15.01 -23.19
CA VAL A 333 22.66 -14.98 -24.63
C VAL A 333 21.48 -14.31 -25.30
N GLY A 334 21.70 -13.15 -25.91
CA GLY A 334 20.72 -12.41 -26.68
C GLY A 334 20.35 -13.08 -28.01
N PRO A 335 19.27 -12.67 -28.68
CA PRO A 335 18.84 -13.29 -29.94
C PRO A 335 19.81 -13.12 -31.11
N ASP A 336 20.71 -12.14 -31.05
CA ASP A 336 21.80 -11.91 -32.00
C ASP A 336 23.05 -12.75 -31.68
N GLY A 337 23.02 -13.54 -30.60
CA GLY A 337 24.14 -14.34 -30.12
C GLY A 337 25.12 -13.55 -29.24
N ALA A 338 24.86 -12.28 -28.94
CA ALA A 338 25.67 -11.53 -27.99
C ALA A 338 25.52 -12.10 -26.58
N GLU A 339 26.64 -12.24 -25.88
CA GLU A 339 26.70 -12.85 -24.55
C GLU A 339 26.94 -11.76 -23.49
N THR A 340 26.09 -11.70 -22.48
CA THR A 340 26.33 -10.95 -21.24
C THR A 340 26.74 -11.93 -20.16
N GLU A 341 27.99 -11.86 -19.71
CA GLU A 341 28.51 -12.71 -18.64
C GLU A 341 28.12 -12.14 -17.27
N ILE A 342 27.80 -13.04 -16.35
CA ILE A 342 27.42 -12.72 -14.98
C ILE A 342 28.35 -13.46 -14.02
N THR A 343 28.91 -12.71 -13.09
CA THR A 343 29.73 -13.26 -11.99
C THR A 343 29.11 -12.94 -10.64
N TYR A 344 29.49 -13.71 -9.62
CA TYR A 344 28.89 -13.63 -8.29
C TYR A 344 29.96 -13.58 -7.21
N ASP A 345 29.64 -12.87 -6.13
CA ASP A 345 30.46 -12.86 -4.93
C ASP A 345 30.32 -14.17 -4.13
N SER A 346 31.07 -14.31 -3.04
CA SER A 346 31.03 -15.51 -2.20
C SER A 346 29.69 -15.75 -1.49
N ASN A 347 28.81 -14.75 -1.43
CA ASN A 347 27.46 -14.85 -0.86
C ASN A 347 26.40 -15.12 -1.94
N GLY A 348 26.80 -15.20 -3.21
CA GLY A 348 25.92 -15.42 -4.35
C GLY A 348 25.24 -14.16 -4.87
N TRP A 349 25.65 -12.95 -4.46
CA TRP A 349 25.17 -11.69 -5.04
C TRP A 349 25.89 -11.39 -6.35
N LEU A 350 25.20 -10.77 -7.30
CA LEU A 350 25.75 -10.44 -8.62
C LEU A 350 26.92 -9.45 -8.47
N GLU A 351 28.15 -9.88 -8.76
CA GLU A 351 29.36 -9.07 -8.58
C GLU A 351 29.67 -8.24 -9.83
N ALA A 352 29.51 -8.83 -11.02
CA ALA A 352 29.75 -8.11 -12.27
C ALA A 352 28.86 -8.58 -13.43
N LEU A 353 28.58 -7.63 -14.31
CA LEU A 353 27.98 -7.85 -15.63
C LEU A 353 28.96 -7.38 -16.69
N VAL A 354 29.41 -8.30 -17.54
CA VAL A 354 30.37 -8.04 -18.61
C VAL A 354 29.65 -8.17 -19.96
N ASN A 355 29.78 -7.15 -20.80
CA ASN A 355 29.20 -7.17 -22.13
C ASN A 355 30.18 -7.78 -23.17
N PRO A 356 29.73 -8.05 -24.41
CA PRO A 356 30.60 -8.63 -25.45
C PRO A 356 31.82 -7.78 -25.84
N ALA A 357 31.88 -6.52 -25.40
CA ALA A 357 33.00 -5.61 -25.64
C ALA A 357 33.94 -5.51 -24.42
N ASP A 358 33.83 -6.45 -23.48
CA ASP A 358 34.56 -6.51 -22.20
C ASP A 358 34.33 -5.30 -21.29
N GLU A 359 33.28 -4.52 -21.52
CA GLU A 359 32.89 -3.44 -20.62
C GLU A 359 32.15 -4.01 -19.42
N THR A 360 32.56 -3.63 -18.21
CA THR A 360 32.08 -4.25 -16.97
C THR A 360 31.31 -3.28 -16.08
N ASN A 361 30.10 -3.63 -15.68
CA ASN A 361 29.46 -3.04 -14.50
C ASN A 361 29.83 -3.89 -13.27
N ARG A 362 30.16 -3.27 -12.14
CA ARG A 362 30.51 -3.96 -10.88
C ARG A 362 29.62 -3.52 -9.74
N PHE A 363 29.37 -4.42 -8.82
CA PHE A 363 28.44 -4.22 -7.72
C PHE A 363 29.05 -4.73 -6.42
N LEU A 364 28.81 -4.02 -5.31
CA LEU A 364 29.15 -4.50 -3.98
C LEU A 364 27.94 -4.45 -3.06
N TYR A 365 27.90 -5.39 -2.13
CA TYR A 365 26.78 -5.60 -1.23
C TYR A 365 27.26 -5.68 0.21
N THR A 366 26.35 -5.41 1.14
CA THR A 366 26.45 -5.95 2.49
C THR A 366 26.32 -7.48 2.47
N ALA A 367 26.73 -8.16 3.54
CA ALA A 367 26.54 -9.61 3.67
C ALA A 367 25.06 -10.05 3.56
N SER A 368 24.13 -9.14 3.89
CA SER A 368 22.69 -9.37 3.82
C SER A 368 22.07 -9.02 2.46
N GLY A 369 22.86 -8.60 1.47
CA GLY A 369 22.43 -8.35 0.10
C GLY A 369 21.98 -6.93 -0.22
N LEU A 370 22.26 -5.96 0.66
CA LEU A 370 21.98 -4.55 0.36
C LEU A 370 23.09 -3.99 -0.54
N LEU A 371 22.75 -3.60 -1.77
CA LEU A 371 23.65 -3.02 -2.78
C LEU A 371 24.21 -1.66 -2.30
N THR A 372 25.50 -1.59 -2.00
CA THR A 372 26.16 -0.37 -1.49
C THR A 372 26.90 0.42 -2.57
N ASN A 373 27.36 -0.24 -3.63
CA ASN A 373 28.14 0.41 -4.67
C ASN A 373 27.79 -0.15 -6.05
N VAL A 374 27.74 0.76 -7.04
CA VAL A 374 27.67 0.41 -8.46
C VAL A 374 28.78 1.14 -9.18
N TRP A 375 29.64 0.42 -9.89
CA TRP A 375 30.51 0.99 -10.90
C TRP A 375 29.87 0.72 -12.25
N ASN A 376 29.55 1.78 -12.99
CA ASN A 376 29.15 1.59 -14.37
C ASN A 376 30.36 1.21 -15.24
N ARG A 377 30.11 0.78 -16.46
CA ARG A 377 31.14 0.45 -17.47
C ARG A 377 32.22 1.52 -17.73
N ARG A 378 31.96 2.78 -17.38
CA ARG A 378 32.92 3.88 -17.53
C ARG A 378 33.74 4.13 -16.25
N GLY A 379 33.62 3.24 -15.26
CA GLY A 379 34.28 3.35 -13.96
C GLY A 379 33.67 4.43 -13.06
N LYS A 380 32.47 4.93 -13.36
CA LYS A 380 31.79 5.92 -12.53
C LYS A 380 31.09 5.23 -11.36
N LEU A 381 31.34 5.73 -10.15
CA LEU A 381 30.90 5.14 -8.90
C LEU A 381 29.62 5.80 -8.38
N TYR A 382 28.63 4.97 -8.09
CA TYR A 382 27.42 5.30 -7.35
C TYR A 382 27.48 4.66 -5.98
N THR A 383 27.07 5.38 -4.94
CA THR A 383 27.11 4.87 -3.57
C THR A 383 25.74 4.95 -2.91
N ILE A 384 25.38 3.90 -2.18
CA ILE A 384 24.12 3.79 -1.47
C ILE A 384 24.41 3.45 -0.01
N THR A 385 23.77 4.16 0.90
CA THR A 385 23.83 3.89 2.35
C THR A 385 22.47 3.45 2.87
N TYR A 386 22.51 2.66 3.93
CA TYR A 386 21.34 2.12 4.60
C TYR A 386 21.43 2.36 6.11
N ASP A 387 20.27 2.37 6.78
CA ASP A 387 20.21 2.28 8.24
C ASP A 387 20.32 0.82 8.74
N ALA A 388 20.19 0.61 10.05
CA ALA A 388 20.34 -0.70 10.67
C ALA A 388 19.21 -1.68 10.28
N GLU A 389 18.04 -1.16 9.94
CA GLU A 389 16.90 -1.93 9.44
C GLU A 389 17.01 -2.19 7.93
N GLY A 390 17.91 -1.52 7.22
CA GLY A 390 18.10 -1.69 5.78
C GLY A 390 17.23 -0.78 4.92
N TYR A 391 16.63 0.28 5.48
CA TYR A 391 16.07 1.36 4.68
C TYR A 391 17.20 2.12 4.00
N ALA A 392 17.05 2.43 2.71
CA ALA A 392 18.00 3.26 1.99
C ALA A 392 17.91 4.70 2.52
N THR A 393 19.04 5.23 2.99
CA THR A 393 19.14 6.56 3.60
C THR A 393 19.84 7.57 2.70
N ARG A 394 20.67 7.13 1.76
CA ARG A 394 21.32 8.02 0.79
C ARG A 394 21.64 7.27 -0.49
N ALA A 395 21.43 7.92 -1.63
CA ALA A 395 21.94 7.49 -2.93
C ALA A 395 22.69 8.67 -3.57
N GLU A 396 23.94 8.46 -3.94
CA GLU A 396 24.84 9.49 -4.44
C GLU A 396 25.44 9.07 -5.79
N ASP A 397 25.47 10.03 -6.71
CA ASP A 397 26.05 9.92 -8.04
C ASP A 397 27.53 10.35 -8.08
N PRO A 398 28.29 9.99 -9.13
CA PRO A 398 29.70 10.32 -9.25
C PRO A 398 30.00 11.81 -9.42
N ALA A 399 29.00 12.63 -9.71
CA ALA A 399 29.11 14.09 -9.78
C ALA A 399 28.82 14.77 -8.42
N GLY A 400 28.49 14.00 -7.38
CA GLY A 400 28.13 14.49 -6.04
C GLY A 400 26.66 14.92 -5.91
N GLY A 401 25.83 14.64 -6.93
CA GLY A 401 24.38 14.69 -6.79
C GLY A 401 23.91 13.59 -5.86
N PHE A 402 22.96 13.87 -4.97
CA PHE A 402 22.44 12.86 -4.06
C PHE A 402 20.99 13.15 -3.65
N ASP A 403 20.32 12.08 -3.23
CA ASP A 403 19.12 12.10 -2.41
C ASP A 403 19.45 11.46 -1.06
N GLU A 404 19.26 12.21 0.03
CA GLU A 404 19.40 11.73 1.40
C GLU A 404 18.01 11.75 2.05
N VAL A 405 17.58 10.62 2.60
CA VAL A 405 16.22 10.43 3.09
C VAL A 405 16.19 9.92 4.51
N ALA A 406 15.20 10.39 5.26
CA ALA A 406 14.89 9.91 6.60
C ALA A 406 13.38 9.74 6.73
N LYS A 407 12.95 8.68 7.42
CA LYS A 407 11.54 8.37 7.67
C LYS A 407 11.25 8.35 9.16
N GLU A 408 10.24 9.11 9.56
CA GLU A 408 9.68 9.13 10.89
C GLU A 408 8.32 8.42 10.89
N TYR A 409 8.15 7.46 11.80
CA TYR A 409 6.90 6.74 12.00
C TYR A 409 6.11 7.43 13.10
N LEU A 410 4.90 7.89 12.76
CA LEU A 410 4.01 8.59 13.68
C LEU A 410 2.64 7.89 13.73
N TYR A 411 1.88 8.12 14.81
CA TYR A 411 0.53 7.54 14.89
C TYR A 411 -0.33 8.08 13.74
N GLY A 412 -0.81 7.17 12.88
CA GLY A 412 -1.66 7.50 11.74
C GLY A 412 -0.98 8.21 10.58
N ARG A 413 0.35 8.41 10.60
CA ARG A 413 1.08 8.94 9.45
C ARG A 413 2.57 8.58 9.47
N ASP A 414 3.18 8.57 8.31
CA ASP A 414 4.62 8.58 8.15
C ASP A 414 5.06 9.94 7.59
N GLU A 415 6.21 10.43 8.02
CA GLU A 415 6.87 11.60 7.43
C GLU A 415 8.22 11.19 6.85
N VAL A 416 8.45 11.56 5.59
CA VAL A 416 9.71 11.35 4.89
C VAL A 416 10.30 12.70 4.53
N THR A 417 11.54 12.93 4.93
CA THR A 417 12.32 14.08 4.48
C THR A 417 13.30 13.63 3.40
N ASN A 418 13.44 14.39 2.32
CA ASN A 418 14.39 14.16 1.25
C ASN A 418 15.25 15.42 1.07
N VAL A 419 16.53 15.34 1.40
CA VAL A 419 17.52 16.39 1.20
C VAL A 419 18.32 16.06 -0.06
N GLN A 420 18.36 17.01 -0.98
CA GLN A 420 19.08 16.87 -2.25
C GLN A 420 20.39 17.66 -2.21
N ALA A 421 21.31 17.31 -3.11
CA ALA A 421 22.53 18.09 -3.32
C ALA A 421 22.22 19.58 -3.51
N GLY A 422 22.96 20.43 -2.78
CA GLY A 422 22.71 21.88 -2.70
C GLY A 422 21.71 22.30 -1.62
N GLY A 423 21.26 21.39 -0.74
CA GLY A 423 20.48 21.70 0.46
C GLY A 423 18.99 21.93 0.23
N ARG A 424 18.46 21.50 -0.92
CA ARG A 424 17.01 21.53 -1.19
C ARG A 424 16.33 20.40 -0.43
N THR A 425 15.30 20.72 0.34
CA THR A 425 14.61 19.73 1.18
C THR A 425 13.15 19.59 0.77
N ASN A 426 12.77 18.42 0.27
CA ASN A 426 11.38 18.04 0.06
C ASN A 426 10.86 17.30 1.30
N ARG A 427 9.56 17.43 1.58
CA ARG A 427 8.87 16.67 2.64
C ARG A 427 7.70 15.92 2.06
N ILE A 428 7.52 14.68 2.51
CA ILE A 428 6.44 13.81 2.08
C ILE A 428 5.75 13.30 3.32
N THR A 429 4.44 13.44 3.39
CA THR A 429 3.62 12.94 4.48
C THR A 429 2.65 11.92 3.92
N MET A 430 2.70 10.70 4.43
CA MET A 430 1.76 9.63 4.10
C MET A 430 0.86 9.41 5.30
N VAL A 431 -0.38 9.86 5.24
CA VAL A 431 -1.36 9.72 6.30
C VAL A 431 -2.19 8.45 6.05
N TRP A 432 -2.24 7.60 7.07
CA TRP A 432 -3.02 6.38 7.12
C TRP A 432 -4.08 6.57 8.20
N GLY A 433 -5.23 7.14 7.83
CA GLY A 433 -6.27 7.56 8.76
C GLY A 433 -7.11 6.41 9.35
N SER A 434 -7.81 6.70 10.46
CA SER A 434 -8.95 5.91 10.96
C SER A 434 -10.24 6.19 10.19
N SER A 435 -10.29 7.29 9.43
CA SER A 435 -11.31 7.59 8.43
C SER A 435 -10.83 7.00 7.11
N ALA A 436 -11.42 5.88 6.68
CA ALA A 436 -11.39 5.19 5.37
C ALA A 436 -10.30 5.54 4.31
N ASP A 437 -9.95 6.80 4.09
CA ASP A 437 -9.11 7.27 2.99
C ASP A 437 -7.61 7.28 3.34
N SER A 438 -6.76 7.12 2.33
CA SER A 438 -5.33 7.38 2.40
C SER A 438 -5.02 8.75 1.83
N GLU A 439 -4.07 9.46 2.44
CA GLU A 439 -3.66 10.79 2.00
C GLU A 439 -2.15 10.87 1.86
N HIS A 440 -1.70 11.42 0.73
CA HIS A 440 -0.30 11.64 0.40
C HIS A 440 -0.09 13.13 0.13
N ILE A 441 0.74 13.77 0.93
CA ILE A 441 1.10 15.19 0.79
C ILE A 441 2.57 15.27 0.40
N PHE A 442 2.87 15.90 -0.73
CA PHE A 442 4.23 16.16 -1.18
C PHE A 442 4.48 17.66 -1.19
N ILE A 443 5.45 18.10 -0.39
CA ILE A 443 5.86 19.49 -0.23
C ILE A 443 7.26 19.62 -0.83
N THR A 444 7.40 20.43 -1.89
CA THR A 444 8.70 20.72 -2.50
C THR A 444 9.51 21.70 -1.66
N HIS A 445 10.81 21.77 -1.95
CA HIS A 445 11.76 22.68 -1.28
C HIS A 445 11.38 24.18 -1.29
N ASP A 446 10.49 24.59 -2.19
CA ASP A 446 9.99 25.96 -2.32
C ASP A 446 8.62 26.16 -1.63
N GLY A 447 8.15 25.15 -0.88
CA GLY A 447 6.90 25.19 -0.13
C GLY A 447 5.65 24.89 -0.94
N ARG A 448 5.76 24.52 -2.23
CA ARG A 448 4.62 24.11 -3.04
C ARG A 448 4.13 22.73 -2.64
N THR A 449 2.81 22.57 -2.57
CA THR A 449 2.18 21.33 -2.09
C THR A 449 1.40 20.64 -3.19
N ASN A 450 1.65 19.35 -3.40
CA ASN A 450 0.76 18.44 -4.11
C ASN A 450 0.11 17.51 -3.08
N ARG A 451 -1.21 17.49 -3.02
CA ARG A 451 -1.97 16.62 -2.11
C ARG A 451 -2.77 15.62 -2.92
N THR A 452 -2.71 14.34 -2.56
CA THR A 452 -3.52 13.28 -3.17
C THR A 452 -4.27 12.55 -2.06
N VAL A 453 -5.59 12.48 -2.17
CA VAL A 453 -6.45 11.67 -1.29
C VAL A 453 -7.05 10.56 -2.12
N ARG A 454 -7.08 9.33 -1.58
CA ARG A 454 -7.76 8.18 -2.19
C ARG A 454 -8.68 7.52 -1.22
N SER A 455 -9.87 7.15 -1.70
CA SER A 455 -10.81 6.42 -0.87
C SER A 455 -10.32 5.02 -0.55
N GLN A 456 -10.76 4.46 0.59
CA GLN A 456 -10.44 3.07 0.99
C GLN A 456 -10.80 2.06 -0.09
N THR A 457 -11.95 2.30 -0.70
CA THR A 457 -12.55 1.48 -1.74
C THR A 457 -11.84 1.62 -3.08
N GLY A 458 -10.91 2.57 -3.22
CA GLY A 458 -10.30 2.93 -4.51
C GLY A 458 -11.23 3.66 -5.48
N SER A 459 -12.52 3.80 -5.15
CA SER A 459 -13.52 4.38 -6.06
C SER A 459 -13.32 5.87 -6.36
N THR A 460 -12.52 6.60 -5.59
CA THR A 460 -12.17 8.00 -5.90
C THR A 460 -10.72 8.35 -5.59
N SER A 461 -10.16 9.27 -6.37
CA SER A 461 -8.88 9.91 -6.09
C SER A 461 -8.96 11.41 -6.37
N THR A 462 -8.66 12.24 -5.37
CA THR A 462 -8.61 13.69 -5.52
C THR A 462 -7.17 14.17 -5.42
N ARG A 463 -6.70 14.93 -6.42
CA ARG A 463 -5.39 15.56 -6.43
C ARG A 463 -5.54 17.08 -6.39
N THR A 464 -5.00 17.72 -5.37
CA THR A 464 -4.87 19.18 -5.27
C THR A 464 -3.45 19.57 -5.67
N LEU A 465 -3.33 20.39 -6.71
CA LEU A 465 -2.07 20.89 -7.25
C LEU A 465 -1.58 22.13 -6.48
N PRO A 466 -0.31 22.56 -6.65
CA PRO A 466 0.24 23.72 -5.95
C PRO A 466 -0.51 25.04 -6.15
N ASP A 467 -1.14 25.19 -7.31
CA ASP A 467 -1.97 26.34 -7.64
C ASP A 467 -3.38 26.28 -7.01
N GLN A 468 -3.68 25.25 -6.21
CA GLN A 468 -5.00 24.92 -5.66
C GLN A 468 -6.01 24.40 -6.68
N THR A 469 -5.59 24.06 -7.89
CA THR A 469 -6.45 23.31 -8.82
C THR A 469 -6.70 21.91 -8.26
N GLU A 470 -7.96 21.53 -8.12
CA GLU A 470 -8.36 20.19 -7.71
C GLU A 470 -8.78 19.36 -8.92
N VAL A 471 -8.23 18.16 -9.03
CA VAL A 471 -8.59 17.16 -10.04
C VAL A 471 -9.09 15.93 -9.32
N ARG A 472 -10.39 15.65 -9.43
CA ARG A 472 -11.03 14.46 -8.85
C ARG A 472 -11.30 13.44 -9.94
N PHE A 473 -10.88 12.20 -9.69
CA PHE A 473 -11.17 11.03 -10.48
C PHE A 473 -12.18 10.16 -9.72
N SER A 474 -13.18 9.67 -10.45
CA SER A 474 -14.04 8.58 -10.00
C SER A 474 -13.72 7.35 -10.83
N PHE A 475 -13.69 6.20 -10.17
CA PHE A 475 -13.36 4.92 -10.76
C PHE A 475 -14.51 3.94 -10.57
N ASP A 476 -14.62 3.01 -11.51
CA ASP A 476 -15.55 1.89 -11.48
C ASP A 476 -14.86 0.65 -12.05
N ASP A 477 -15.51 -0.50 -11.91
CA ASP A 477 -15.03 -1.76 -12.43
C ASP A 477 -14.96 -1.72 -13.97
N SER A 478 -13.99 -2.44 -14.54
CA SER A 478 -13.81 -2.52 -15.98
C SER A 478 -14.99 -3.22 -16.62
N VAL A 479 -15.55 -2.63 -17.69
CA VAL A 479 -16.60 -3.28 -18.50
C VAL A 479 -16.15 -4.59 -19.13
N ARG A 480 -14.83 -4.84 -19.19
CA ARG A 480 -14.25 -6.09 -19.74
C ARG A 480 -13.77 -7.03 -18.64
N PHE A 481 -13.09 -6.52 -17.63
CA PHE A 481 -12.37 -7.34 -16.65
C PHE A 481 -12.94 -7.24 -15.23
N GLY A 482 -14.10 -6.61 -15.04
CA GLY A 482 -14.72 -6.47 -13.73
C GLY A 482 -13.82 -5.74 -12.73
N ASP A 483 -13.85 -6.19 -11.48
CA ASP A 483 -13.13 -5.63 -10.34
C ASP A 483 -11.61 -5.88 -10.36
N ASP A 484 -11.12 -6.77 -11.23
CA ASP A 484 -9.68 -6.96 -11.46
C ASP A 484 -9.01 -5.70 -12.02
N VAL A 485 -9.76 -4.88 -12.78
CA VAL A 485 -9.24 -3.67 -13.42
C VAL A 485 -10.19 -2.50 -13.14
N SER A 486 -9.66 -1.48 -12.48
CA SER A 486 -10.43 -0.25 -12.23
C SER A 486 -10.22 0.78 -13.34
N THR A 487 -11.31 1.31 -13.88
CA THR A 487 -11.31 2.28 -14.98
C THR A 487 -11.84 3.64 -14.53
N VAL A 488 -11.30 4.73 -15.10
CA VAL A 488 -11.77 6.08 -14.78
C VAL A 488 -13.08 6.34 -15.51
N THR A 489 -14.16 6.62 -14.79
CA THR A 489 -15.50 6.94 -15.33
C THR A 489 -15.82 8.42 -15.28
N GLN A 490 -15.14 9.18 -14.41
CA GLN A 490 -15.33 10.62 -14.31
C GLN A 490 -14.04 11.34 -13.95
N ARG A 491 -13.84 12.51 -14.55
CA ARG A 491 -12.83 13.49 -14.13
C ARG A 491 -13.49 14.84 -13.90
N VAL A 492 -13.35 15.40 -12.71
CA VAL A 492 -13.82 16.74 -12.36
C VAL A 492 -12.62 17.63 -12.07
N ILE A 493 -12.54 18.78 -12.72
CA ILE A 493 -11.47 19.77 -12.52
C ILE A 493 -12.11 21.02 -11.94
N HIS A 494 -11.66 21.43 -10.74
CA HIS A 494 -12.04 22.68 -10.10
C HIS A 494 -10.83 23.61 -10.04
N THR A 495 -10.96 24.79 -10.64
CA THR A 495 -9.91 25.82 -10.63
C THR A 495 -10.07 26.76 -9.43
N PRO A 496 -9.00 27.43 -8.99
CA PRO A 496 -9.07 28.41 -7.90
C PRO A 496 -9.99 29.61 -8.21
N SER A 497 -10.15 29.94 -9.49
CA SER A 497 -11.08 30.99 -9.93
C SER A 497 -12.55 30.59 -9.88
N GLY A 498 -12.87 29.37 -9.41
CA GLY A 498 -14.23 28.84 -9.28
C GLY A 498 -14.79 28.20 -10.55
N LEU A 499 -14.01 28.11 -11.64
CA LEU A 499 -14.43 27.39 -12.84
C LEU A 499 -14.36 25.88 -12.58
N SER A 500 -15.37 25.16 -13.05
CA SER A 500 -15.46 23.71 -12.96
C SER A 500 -15.66 23.09 -14.34
N GLN A 501 -14.97 21.99 -14.62
CA GLN A 501 -15.22 21.15 -15.79
C GLN A 501 -15.40 19.70 -15.33
N THR A 502 -16.56 19.13 -15.64
CA THR A 502 -16.83 17.70 -15.47
C THR A 502 -16.70 16.99 -16.80
N GLN A 503 -15.94 15.91 -16.80
CA GLN A 503 -15.79 14.99 -17.90
C GLN A 503 -16.32 13.62 -17.49
N ARG A 504 -17.24 13.05 -18.27
CA ARG A 504 -17.67 11.66 -18.14
C ARG A 504 -16.93 10.82 -19.17
N ILE A 505 -16.56 9.62 -18.76
CA ILE A 505 -15.79 8.70 -19.58
C ILE A 505 -16.56 7.38 -19.62
N ASP A 506 -17.00 7.02 -20.81
CA ASP A 506 -17.75 5.79 -21.06
C ASP A 506 -16.87 4.83 -21.87
N TYR A 507 -16.96 3.54 -21.54
CA TYR A 507 -16.26 2.46 -22.27
C TYR A 507 -17.30 1.49 -22.82
N ALA A 508 -17.15 1.13 -24.08
CA ALA A 508 -17.90 0.05 -24.72
C ALA A 508 -16.92 -0.96 -25.31
N VAL A 509 -17.17 -2.24 -25.06
CA VAL A 509 -16.33 -3.35 -25.51
C VAL A 509 -17.20 -4.33 -26.28
N THR A 510 -16.68 -4.85 -27.38
CA THR A 510 -17.29 -5.96 -28.13
C THR A 510 -16.26 -7.07 -28.25
N LEU A 511 -16.60 -8.24 -27.76
CA LEU A 511 -15.76 -9.43 -27.77
C LEU A 511 -16.33 -10.48 -28.74
N SER A 512 -15.50 -11.40 -29.21
CA SER A 512 -15.94 -12.55 -30.01
C SER A 512 -16.83 -13.49 -29.20
N ASP A 513 -16.55 -13.64 -27.91
CA ASP A 513 -17.41 -14.26 -26.92
C ASP A 513 -17.67 -13.25 -25.78
N PRO A 514 -18.90 -12.71 -25.66
CA PRO A 514 -19.24 -11.74 -24.63
C PRO A 514 -19.07 -12.23 -23.19
N ASP A 515 -19.08 -13.54 -22.97
CA ASP A 515 -18.98 -14.15 -21.64
C ASP A 515 -17.52 -14.51 -21.27
N ASP A 516 -16.59 -14.44 -22.24
CA ASP A 516 -15.16 -14.66 -22.01
C ASP A 516 -14.40 -13.33 -22.12
N PRO A 517 -13.96 -12.72 -20.99
CA PRO A 517 -13.23 -11.45 -21.00
C PRO A 517 -11.88 -11.53 -21.71
N MET A 518 -11.36 -12.75 -21.86
CA MET A 518 -10.14 -13.08 -22.59
C MET A 518 -10.45 -13.64 -23.98
N SER A 519 -11.63 -13.40 -24.56
CA SER A 519 -11.87 -13.64 -25.98
C SER A 519 -11.45 -12.43 -26.84
N THR A 520 -11.41 -12.63 -28.15
CA THR A 520 -10.90 -11.64 -29.11
C THR A 520 -11.65 -10.31 -28.97
N LEU A 521 -10.92 -9.23 -28.70
CA LEU A 521 -11.48 -7.87 -28.75
C LEU A 521 -11.83 -7.50 -30.20
N LEU A 522 -13.11 -7.46 -30.55
CA LEU A 522 -13.58 -7.09 -31.89
C LEU A 522 -13.71 -5.56 -32.07
N GLY A 523 -14.10 -4.88 -31.01
CA GLY A 523 -14.28 -3.43 -31.01
C GLY A 523 -14.17 -2.84 -29.62
N PHE A 524 -13.69 -1.60 -29.54
CA PHE A 524 -13.61 -0.83 -28.31
C PHE A 524 -13.91 0.63 -28.59
N THR A 525 -14.72 1.25 -27.76
CA THR A 525 -14.97 2.68 -27.82
C THR A 525 -14.72 3.28 -26.45
N ASN A 526 -13.88 4.31 -26.39
CA ASN A 526 -13.76 5.22 -25.25
C ASN A 526 -14.35 6.57 -25.63
N THR A 527 -15.38 7.00 -24.93
CA THR A 527 -16.06 8.27 -25.16
C THR A 527 -15.80 9.21 -23.98
N VAL A 528 -15.21 10.37 -24.23
CA VAL A 528 -15.01 11.43 -23.22
C VAL A 528 -15.95 12.59 -23.53
N GLN A 529 -16.90 12.84 -22.63
CA GLN A 529 -17.91 13.89 -22.75
C GLN A 529 -17.65 15.02 -21.75
N ALA A 530 -17.50 16.26 -22.23
CA ALA A 530 -17.33 17.47 -21.43
C ALA A 530 -18.35 18.55 -21.85
N GLY A 531 -19.51 18.57 -21.19
CA GLY A 531 -20.64 19.41 -21.62
C GLY A 531 -21.15 18.96 -22.98
N LEU A 532 -21.17 19.85 -23.98
CA LEU A 532 -21.54 19.53 -25.36
C LEU A 532 -20.37 18.98 -26.20
N ARG A 533 -19.13 19.04 -25.69
CA ARG A 533 -17.95 18.55 -26.42
C ARG A 533 -17.78 17.06 -26.17
N ARG A 534 -17.57 16.30 -27.23
CA ARG A 534 -17.32 14.85 -27.21
C ARG A 534 -15.99 14.55 -27.88
N THR A 535 -15.23 13.61 -27.35
CA THR A 535 -14.06 13.04 -28.01
C THR A 535 -14.16 11.53 -27.93
N GLU A 536 -13.80 10.84 -28.99
CA GLU A 536 -13.86 9.38 -29.01
C GLU A 536 -12.57 8.75 -29.49
N VAL A 537 -12.26 7.59 -28.92
CA VAL A 537 -11.28 6.66 -29.47
C VAL A 537 -12.02 5.37 -29.80
N GLN A 538 -12.04 4.99 -31.07
CA GLN A 538 -12.74 3.81 -31.56
C GLN A 538 -11.74 2.84 -32.18
N PHE A 539 -11.74 1.60 -31.73
CA PHE A 539 -10.99 0.49 -32.29
C PHE A 539 -11.91 -0.43 -33.08
N SER A 540 -11.46 -0.81 -34.28
CA SER A 540 -12.09 -1.84 -35.12
C SER A 540 -11.07 -2.91 -35.46
N ARG A 541 -11.32 -4.16 -35.04
CA ARG A 541 -10.44 -5.28 -35.33
C ARG A 541 -10.46 -5.69 -36.79
N SER A 542 -11.64 -5.74 -37.42
CA SER A 542 -11.79 -6.09 -38.83
C SER A 542 -11.04 -5.13 -39.74
N ASP A 543 -11.06 -3.84 -39.39
CA ASP A 543 -10.37 -2.80 -40.15
C ASP A 543 -8.91 -2.62 -39.72
N ARG A 544 -8.49 -3.26 -38.62
CA ARG A 544 -7.21 -3.07 -37.94
C ARG A 544 -6.89 -1.61 -37.69
N THR A 545 -7.85 -0.85 -37.17
CA THR A 545 -7.70 0.60 -37.03
C THR A 545 -8.11 1.14 -35.68
N VAL A 546 -7.47 2.25 -35.30
CA VAL A 546 -7.91 3.11 -34.21
C VAL A 546 -8.21 4.49 -34.78
N LEU A 547 -9.41 4.99 -34.50
CA LEU A 547 -9.90 6.29 -34.93
C LEU A 547 -10.01 7.21 -33.72
N TYR A 548 -9.34 8.35 -33.77
CA TYR A 548 -9.48 9.44 -32.79
C TYR A 548 -10.41 10.49 -33.37
N ILE A 549 -11.52 10.79 -32.71
CA ILE A 549 -12.54 11.74 -33.15
C ILE A 549 -12.54 12.92 -32.17
N ASP A 550 -12.31 14.13 -32.67
CA ASP A 550 -12.32 15.35 -31.85
C ASP A 550 -13.74 15.96 -31.71
N PRO A 551 -13.94 17.00 -30.88
CA PRO A 551 -15.26 17.63 -30.71
C PRO A 551 -15.83 18.36 -31.94
N SER A 552 -15.06 18.47 -33.03
CA SER A 552 -15.49 19.01 -34.32
C SER A 552 -15.64 17.90 -35.38
N ASP A 553 -15.71 16.64 -34.94
CA ASP A 553 -15.80 15.44 -35.77
C ASP A 553 -14.61 15.24 -36.73
N ARG A 554 -13.47 15.90 -36.46
CA ARG A 554 -12.24 15.64 -37.19
C ARG A 554 -11.63 14.33 -36.73
N THR A 555 -11.08 13.57 -37.67
CA THR A 555 -10.62 12.22 -37.42
C THR A 555 -9.13 12.04 -37.68
N ASN A 556 -8.43 11.37 -36.76
CA ASN A 556 -7.09 10.85 -37.01
C ASN A 556 -7.16 9.33 -36.96
N LYS A 557 -6.67 8.66 -38.00
CA LYS A 557 -6.73 7.21 -38.13
C LYS A 557 -5.32 6.62 -38.02
N VAL A 558 -5.17 5.66 -37.11
CA VAL A 558 -4.01 4.75 -37.03
C VAL A 558 -4.41 3.43 -37.69
N VAL A 559 -3.61 2.94 -38.63
CA VAL A 559 -3.79 1.62 -39.25
C VAL A 559 -2.71 0.67 -38.72
N TYR A 560 -3.12 -0.54 -38.35
CA TYR A 560 -2.23 -1.60 -37.89
C TYR A 560 -2.00 -2.64 -38.99
N ASN A 561 -0.76 -3.14 -39.08
CA ASN A 561 -0.44 -4.25 -39.97
C ASN A 561 -0.91 -5.60 -39.39
N SER A 562 -0.56 -6.70 -40.04
CA SER A 562 -0.90 -8.06 -39.58
C SER A 562 -0.28 -8.47 -38.25
N GLU A 563 0.78 -7.79 -37.83
CA GLU A 563 1.48 -8.01 -36.55
C GLU A 563 1.00 -7.04 -35.46
N TRP A 564 -0.09 -6.31 -35.71
CA TRP A 564 -0.63 -5.32 -34.78
C TRP A 564 0.39 -4.23 -34.40
N THR A 565 1.27 -3.87 -35.35
CA THR A 565 2.12 -2.69 -35.23
C THR A 565 1.54 -1.52 -36.03
N PRO A 566 1.60 -0.28 -35.51
CA PRO A 566 1.17 0.90 -36.25
C PRO A 566 1.96 1.03 -37.55
N SER A 567 1.25 1.10 -38.67
CA SER A 567 1.81 1.10 -40.04
C SER A 567 1.50 2.38 -40.82
N LEU A 568 0.47 3.13 -40.45
CA LEU A 568 0.12 4.40 -41.07
C LEU A 568 -0.54 5.33 -40.05
N TRP A 569 -0.17 6.60 -40.10
CA TRP A 569 -0.87 7.67 -39.39
C TRP A 569 -1.47 8.66 -40.39
N ALA A 570 -2.80 8.65 -40.51
CA ALA A 570 -3.53 9.48 -41.48
C ALA A 570 -4.40 10.51 -40.75
N PRO A 571 -3.92 11.75 -40.56
CA PRO A 571 -4.73 12.83 -40.02
C PRO A 571 -5.70 13.40 -41.05
N SER A 572 -6.93 13.73 -40.64
CA SER A 572 -7.93 14.32 -41.54
C SER A 572 -7.44 15.65 -42.15
N GLY A 573 -7.52 15.77 -43.48
CA GLY A 573 -7.17 16.99 -44.21
C GLY A 573 -5.72 17.11 -44.65
N LEU A 574 -4.88 16.10 -44.40
CA LEU A 574 -3.53 15.98 -44.94
C LEU A 574 -3.42 14.69 -45.75
N THR A 575 -2.70 14.73 -46.88
CA THR A 575 -2.29 13.50 -47.56
C THR A 575 -1.47 12.64 -46.57
N PRO A 576 -1.75 11.34 -46.43
CA PRO A 576 -0.99 10.47 -45.54
C PRO A 576 0.51 10.55 -45.85
N TYR A 577 1.34 10.60 -44.82
CA TYR A 577 2.78 10.38 -44.98
C TYR A 577 2.98 8.86 -44.87
N GLU A 578 3.44 8.22 -45.94
CA GLU A 578 3.82 6.80 -45.95
C GLU A 578 5.03 6.53 -45.08
#